data_AF-A0AAU6WSG1-F1
#
_entry.id   AF-A0AAU6WSG1-F1
#
_cell.length_a   1.000
_cell.length_b   1.000
_cell.length_c   1.000
_cell.angle_alpha   90.00
_cell.angle_beta   90.00
_cell.angle_gamma   90.00
#
_symmetry.space_group_name_H-M   'P 1'
#
loop_
_entity.id
_entity.type
_entity.pdbx_description
1 polymer ?
#
loop_
_entity_poly.entity_id
_entity_poly.type
_entity_poly.pdbx_seq_one_letter_code
_entity_poly.pdbx_strand_id
1 'polypeptide(L)' 'MKKTLLMFTLICTSGYFAQTGSIKFPTDNKLKTALDSLVDRSVSAFMQNNSRVGISVGVIKNGKKFIYN' A
#
# COMPACT_ATOMS: atom_id res chain seq x y z
N MET A 1 -44.88 0.99 -16.82
CA MET A 1 -43.76 1.84 -17.26
C MET A 1 -42.81 2.21 -16.13
N LYS A 2 -43.28 2.77 -15.00
CA LYS A 2 -42.41 3.17 -13.87
C LYS A 2 -41.62 2.01 -13.22
N LYS A 3 -42.23 0.82 -13.08
CA LYS A 3 -41.58 -0.38 -12.50
C LYS A 3 -40.49 -0.98 -13.41
N THR A 4 -40.71 -0.91 -14.73
CA THR A 4 -39.74 -1.36 -15.74
C THR A 4 -38.54 -0.43 -15.80
N LEU A 5 -38.75 0.88 -15.65
CA LEU A 5 -37.70 1.89 -15.51
C LEU A 5 -36.86 1.67 -14.24
N LEU A 6 -37.50 1.31 -13.12
CA LEU A 6 -36.83 1.06 -11.84
C LEU A 6 -35.92 -0.18 -11.86
N MET A 7 -36.31 -1.21 -12.61
CA MET A 7 -35.51 -2.43 -12.81
C MET A 7 -34.28 -2.16 -13.68
N PHE A 8 -34.40 -1.29 -14.69
CA PHE A 8 -33.28 -0.91 -15.54
C PHE A 8 -32.20 -0.13 -14.77
N THR A 9 -32.61 0.76 -13.84
CA THR A 9 -31.67 1.49 -12.98
C THR A 9 -30.92 0.59 -11.99
N LEU A 10 -31.50 -0.53 -11.55
CA LEU A 10 -30.84 -1.42 -10.60
C LEU A 10 -29.70 -2.23 -11.25
N ILE A 11 -29.88 -2.66 -12.51
CA ILE A 11 -28.90 -3.47 -13.25
C ILE A 11 -27.64 -2.64 -13.58
N CYS A 12 -27.77 -1.35 -13.89
CA CYS A 12 -26.64 -0.46 -14.20
C CYS A 12 -25.69 -0.21 -13.02
N THR A 13 -26.15 -0.36 -11.77
CA THR A 13 -25.30 -0.11 -10.59
C THR A 13 -24.40 -1.28 -10.19
N SER A 14 -24.61 -2.46 -10.77
CA SER A 14 -23.88 -3.69 -10.42
C SER A 14 -22.53 -3.88 -11.13
N GLY A 15 -22.18 -3.00 -12.08
CA GLY A 15 -21.00 -3.16 -12.95
C GLY A 15 -19.66 -2.58 -12.44
N TYR A 16 -19.61 -1.96 -11.25
CA TYR A 16 -18.47 -1.11 -10.85
C TYR A 16 -17.57 -1.65 -9.72
N PHE A 17 -17.40 -2.97 -9.57
CA PHE A 17 -16.52 -3.53 -8.51
C PHE A 17 -15.43 -4.48 -9.00
N ALA A 18 -15.00 -4.39 -10.26
CA ALA A 18 -13.96 -5.25 -10.81
C ALA A 18 -12.61 -4.53 -11.04
N GLN A 19 -12.08 -3.81 -10.04
CA GLN A 19 -10.64 -3.48 -10.03
C GLN A 19 -10.10 -3.18 -8.63
N THR A 20 -9.99 -4.18 -7.77
CA THR A 20 -9.17 -4.11 -6.54
C THR A 20 -7.81 -4.79 -6.68
N GLY A 21 -7.43 -5.18 -7.90
CA GLY A 21 -6.03 -5.46 -8.21
C GLY A 21 -5.35 -4.12 -8.47
N SER A 22 -4.72 -3.52 -7.46
CA SER A 22 -3.82 -2.40 -7.69
C SER A 22 -2.72 -2.87 -8.64
N ILE A 23 -2.85 -2.58 -9.93
CA ILE A 23 -1.75 -2.70 -10.88
C ILE A 23 -0.69 -1.75 -10.34
N LYS A 24 0.30 -2.29 -9.62
CA LYS A 24 1.42 -1.51 -9.12
C LYS A 24 2.23 -1.12 -10.34
N PHE A 25 1.99 0.08 -10.85
CA PHE A 25 2.88 0.69 -11.82
C PHE A 25 4.31 0.63 -11.25
N PRO A 26 5.31 0.27 -12.06
CA PRO A 26 6.70 0.37 -11.64
C PRO A 26 7.00 1.84 -11.38
N THR A 27 6.89 2.24 -10.12
CA THR A 27 7.37 3.54 -9.67
C THR A 27 8.87 3.44 -9.44
N ASP A 28 9.54 4.55 -9.64
CA ASP A 28 10.92 4.81 -9.26
C ASP A 28 11.15 4.77 -7.73
N ASN A 29 10.10 4.54 -6.94
CA ASN A 29 10.19 4.36 -5.50
C ASN A 29 10.92 3.04 -5.16
N LYS A 30 12.08 3.15 -4.51
CA LYS A 30 12.94 2.01 -4.15
C LYS A 30 12.35 1.08 -3.09
N LEU A 31 11.22 1.42 -2.47
CA LEU A 31 10.48 0.55 -1.55
C LEU A 31 9.82 -0.61 -2.34
N LYS A 32 10.68 -1.49 -2.87
CA LYS A 32 10.37 -2.56 -3.83
C LYS A 32 9.52 -3.67 -3.21
N THR A 33 9.59 -3.83 -1.90
CA THR A 33 8.98 -4.96 -1.21
C THR A 33 8.07 -4.53 -0.07
N ALA A 34 7.14 -5.41 0.30
CA ALA A 34 6.30 -5.21 1.49
C ALA A 34 7.15 -5.05 2.77
N LEU A 35 8.35 -5.65 2.81
CA LEU A 35 9.26 -5.49 3.93
C LEU A 35 9.82 -4.06 3.98
N ASP A 36 10.23 -3.50 2.83
CA ASP A 36 10.75 -2.13 2.76
C ASP A 36 9.68 -1.13 3.21
N SER A 37 8.44 -1.29 2.73
CA SER A 37 7.32 -0.43 3.16
C SER A 37 7.00 -0.58 4.65
N LEU A 38 7.15 -1.78 5.21
CA LEU A 38 6.92 -2.03 6.63
C LEU A 38 8.00 -1.35 7.49
N VAL A 39 9.26 -1.48 7.08
CA VAL A 39 10.38 -0.82 7.77
C VAL A 39 10.20 0.69 7.73
N ASP A 40 9.96 1.26 6.54
CA ASP A 40 9.72 2.70 6.35
C ASP A 40 8.59 3.24 7.24
N ARG A 41 7.43 2.57 7.25
CA ARG A 41 6.30 2.95 8.11
C ARG A 41 6.65 2.88 9.60
N SER A 42 7.43 1.86 9.99
CA SER A 42 7.81 1.64 11.39
C SER A 42 8.81 2.69 11.87
N VAL A 43 9.81 3.03 11.04
CA VAL A 43 10.81 4.05 11.38
C VAL A 43 10.27 5.47 11.27
N SER A 44 9.26 5.71 10.43
CA SER A 44 8.66 7.04 10.27
C SER A 44 8.15 7.61 11.60
N ALA A 45 7.46 6.80 12.41
CA ALA A 45 7.00 7.23 13.73
C ALA A 45 8.17 7.58 14.67
N PHE A 46 9.29 6.87 14.55
CA PHE A 46 10.51 7.22 15.28
C PHE A 46 11.12 8.52 14.73
N MET A 47 11.22 8.71 13.43
CA MET A 47 11.87 9.88 12.84
C MET A 47 11.08 11.19 12.97
N GLN A 48 9.78 11.14 13.32
CA GLN A 48 8.95 12.33 13.53
C GLN A 48 9.43 13.26 14.65
N ASN A 49 10.30 12.81 15.55
CA ASN A 49 10.92 13.68 16.53
C ASN A 49 12.10 14.44 15.89
N ASN A 50 11.97 15.77 15.81
CA ASN A 50 12.94 16.68 15.17
C ASN A 50 14.37 16.62 15.75
N SER A 51 14.57 16.07 16.96
CA SER A 51 15.90 15.88 17.53
C SER A 51 16.65 14.67 16.93
N ARG A 52 16.01 13.86 16.08
CA ARG A 52 16.58 12.64 15.49
C ARG A 52 17.05 12.93 14.06
N VAL A 53 18.33 12.67 13.81
CA VAL A 53 19.00 12.99 12.53
C VAL A 53 19.23 11.78 11.62
N GLY A 54 18.96 10.56 12.10
CA GLY A 54 19.05 9.34 11.30
C GLY A 54 18.77 8.08 12.11
N ILE A 55 18.58 6.96 11.41
CA ILE A 55 18.42 5.63 11.98
C ILE A 55 18.90 4.57 10.99
N SER A 56 19.70 3.62 11.45
CA SER A 56 20.00 2.39 10.72
C SER A 56 19.20 1.24 11.30
N VAL A 57 18.60 0.42 10.43
CA VAL A 57 17.77 -0.74 10.82
C VAL A 57 18.30 -2.01 10.20
N GLY A 58 18.52 -3.02 11.04
CA GLY A 58 18.83 -4.38 10.62
C GLY A 58 17.66 -5.33 10.88
N VAL A 59 17.25 -6.10 9.86
CA VAL A 59 16.21 -7.12 9.96
C VAL A 59 16.79 -8.48 9.59
N ILE A 60 16.55 -9.48 10.42
CA ILE A 60 16.85 -10.89 10.11
C ILE A 60 15.53 -11.62 9.91
N LYS A 61 15.30 -12.14 8.70
CA LYS A 61 14.10 -12.91 8.36
C LYS A 61 14.51 -14.16 7.59
N ASN A 62 14.15 -15.33 8.10
CA ASN A 62 14.47 -16.63 7.49
C ASN A 62 15.97 -16.81 7.22
N GLY A 63 16.82 -16.39 8.16
CA GLY A 63 18.28 -16.43 8.02
C GLY A 63 18.88 -15.38 7.09
N LYS A 64 18.07 -14.60 6.36
CA LYS A 64 18.54 -13.51 5.49
C LYS A 64 18.58 -12.18 6.24
N LYS A 65 19.65 -11.41 6.03
CA LYS A 65 19.85 -10.06 6.59
C LYS A 65 19.39 -9.00 5.60
N PHE A 66 18.71 -7.98 6.10
CA PHE A 66 18.28 -6.78 5.37
C PHE A 66 18.72 -5.56 6.18
N ILE A 67 19.43 -4.64 5.55
CA ILE A 67 19.99 -3.45 6.22
C ILE A 67 19.44 -2.21 5.52
N TYR A 68 18.97 -1.25 6.32
CA TYR A 68 18.41 0.03 5.91
C TYR A 68 19.18 1.14 6.64
N ASN A 69 19.47 2.24 5.97
CA ASN A 69 20.18 3.41 6.51
C ASN A 69 19.51 4.69 6.04
#